data_AF-A0A0J9XPX8-F1
#
_entry.id   AF-A0A0J9XPX8-F1
#
_cell.length_a   1.000
_cell.length_b   1.000
_cell.length_c   1.000
_cell.angle_alpha   90.00
_cell.angle_beta   90.00
_cell.angle_gamma   90.00
#
_symmetry.space_group_name_H-M   'P 1'
#
loop_
_entity.id
_entity.type
_entity.pdbx_description
1 polymer ?
#
loop_
_entity_poly.entity_id
_entity_poly.type
_entity_poly.pdbx_seq_one_letter_code
_entity_poly.pdbx_strand_id
1 'polypeptide(L)'
;KKSLIESNNRKSFQECCILLLDYLATVNVDDCEECLIVTGPCRGSVFIRDCKNITVFTISQQFRSRDCINIDVFLFCTTKPIIESSKLMRFRSLTLSYDKVEASLSPFINNWNNVHDFTPDDVPNFEICITVSSQLILYFFTYI
;
A
#
# COMPACT_ATOMS: atom_id res chain seq x y z
N LYS A 1 13.17 -13.14 -4.37
CA LYS A 1 13.37 -13.57 -2.96
C LYS A 1 12.02 -13.42 -2.25
N LYS A 2 11.46 -14.48 -1.67
CA LYS A 2 10.34 -14.34 -0.71
C LYS A 2 10.94 -13.69 0.54
N SER A 3 10.59 -12.46 0.87
CA SER A 3 10.76 -11.95 2.24
C SER A 3 9.65 -12.57 3.08
N LEU A 4 9.79 -13.86 3.36
CA LEU A 4 8.90 -14.60 4.24
C LEU A 4 9.38 -14.32 5.66
N ILE A 5 8.68 -13.45 6.39
CA ILE A 5 8.74 -13.45 7.85
C ILE A 5 7.72 -14.50 8.29
N GLU A 6 8.09 -15.78 8.29
CA GLU A 6 7.30 -16.82 8.96
C GLU A 6 8.22 -17.71 9.78
N SER A 7 8.10 -17.60 11.11
CA SER A 7 7.82 -18.73 12.00
C SER A 7 7.72 -18.25 13.46
N ASN A 8 6.52 -18.38 14.02
CA ASN A 8 6.20 -18.48 15.46
C ASN A 8 6.46 -17.31 16.42
N ASN A 9 6.73 -16.10 15.95
CA ASN A 9 6.58 -14.89 16.75
C ASN A 9 5.93 -13.80 15.88
N ARG A 10 4.65 -13.52 16.08
CA ARG A 10 4.00 -12.33 15.50
C ARG A 10 4.72 -11.11 16.07
N LYS A 11 5.64 -10.53 15.30
CA LYS A 11 6.27 -9.26 15.66
C LYS A 11 5.31 -8.18 15.23
N SER A 12 4.59 -7.60 16.19
CA SER A 12 3.91 -6.34 15.96
C SER A 12 4.96 -5.24 15.82
N PHE A 13 4.78 -4.37 14.82
CA PHE A 13 5.62 -3.18 14.63
C PHE A 13 4.80 -1.95 15.00
N GLN A 14 5.36 -1.11 15.87
CA GLN A 14 4.75 0.12 16.32
C GLN A 14 5.72 1.28 16.07
N GLU A 15 5.21 2.42 15.62
CA GLU A 15 5.98 3.66 15.45
C GLU A 15 7.25 3.49 14.57
N CYS A 16 7.16 2.64 13.54
CA CYS A 16 8.29 2.28 12.68
C CYS A 16 8.18 2.87 11.27
N CYS A 17 9.33 3.18 10.68
CA CYS A 17 9.47 3.41 9.24
C CYS A 17 10.08 2.17 8.59
N ILE A 18 9.33 1.49 7.71
CA ILE A 18 9.72 0.26 7.04
C ILE A 18 9.91 0.54 5.55
N LEU A 19 11.13 0.34 5.05
CA LEU A 19 11.52 0.60 3.68
C LEU A 19 11.95 -0.71 3.00
N LEU A 20 11.18 -1.17 2.02
CA LEU A 20 11.46 -2.35 1.20
C LEU A 20 11.69 -1.94 -0.26
N LEU A 21 12.81 -1.28 -0.54
CA LEU A 21 13.10 -0.63 -1.83
C LEU A 21 13.79 -1.57 -2.84
N ASP A 22 13.19 -2.72 -3.11
CA ASP A 22 13.67 -3.72 -4.09
C ASP A 22 12.50 -4.23 -4.94
N TYR A 23 12.77 -5.08 -5.94
CA TYR A 23 11.74 -5.77 -6.71
C TYR A 23 11.12 -6.91 -5.88
N LEU A 24 9.82 -6.81 -5.64
CA LEU A 24 9.10 -7.70 -4.74
C LEU A 24 8.18 -8.64 -5.53
N ALA A 25 8.09 -9.89 -5.07
CA ALA A 25 7.12 -10.85 -5.63
C ALA A 25 5.75 -10.68 -4.97
N THR A 26 5.73 -10.63 -3.64
CA THR A 26 4.54 -10.47 -2.78
C THR A 26 4.97 -9.82 -1.47
N VAL A 27 4.11 -8.99 -0.89
CA VAL A 27 4.33 -8.36 0.43
C VAL A 27 3.10 -8.61 1.29
N ASN A 28 3.32 -9.08 2.51
CA ASN A 28 2.30 -9.13 3.54
C ASN A 28 2.74 -8.18 4.67
N VAL A 29 1.83 -7.33 5.12
CA VAL A 29 2.01 -6.43 6.26
C VAL A 29 0.93 -6.79 7.27
N ASP A 30 1.35 -7.24 8.44
CA ASP A 30 0.46 -7.74 9.49
C ASP A 30 0.76 -7.01 10.81
N ASP A 31 -0.28 -6.77 11.62
CA ASP A 31 -0.15 -6.31 13.01
C ASP A 31 0.73 -5.04 13.19
N CYS A 32 0.61 -4.07 12.27
CA CYS A 32 1.36 -2.81 12.31
C CYS A 32 0.50 -1.63 12.77
N GLU A 33 1.02 -0.81 13.69
CA GLU A 33 0.35 0.40 14.19
C GLU A 33 1.26 1.62 14.11
N GLU A 34 0.73 2.77 13.69
CA GLU A 34 1.48 4.05 13.64
C GLU A 34 2.78 3.99 12.80
N CYS A 35 2.75 3.21 11.72
CA CYS A 35 3.92 2.97 10.86
C CYS A 35 3.82 3.69 9.51
N LEU A 36 4.99 3.99 8.94
CA LEU A 36 5.16 4.33 7.53
C LEU A 36 5.75 3.12 6.82
N ILE A 37 5.08 2.64 5.77
CA ILE A 37 5.53 1.50 4.98
C ILE A 37 5.73 1.94 3.54
N VAL A 38 6.92 1.71 3.01
CA VAL A 38 7.27 1.98 1.63
C VAL A 38 7.77 0.70 0.99
N THR A 39 7.21 0.37 -0.17
CA THR A 39 7.62 -0.78 -0.96
C THR A 39 8.06 -0.35 -2.35
N GLY A 40 9.09 -1.01 -2.87
CA GLY A 40 9.40 -1.00 -4.29
C GLY A 40 8.33 -1.75 -5.10
N PRO A 41 8.50 -1.80 -6.43
CA PRO A 41 7.54 -2.45 -7.31
C PRO A 41 7.30 -3.92 -6.93
N CYS A 42 6.05 -4.25 -6.65
CA CYS A 42 5.60 -5.61 -6.37
C CYS A 42 4.91 -6.21 -7.61
N ARG A 43 5.50 -7.25 -8.18
CA ARG A 43 4.92 -7.93 -9.36
C ARG A 43 3.58 -8.62 -9.04
N GLY A 44 3.40 -9.03 -7.80
CA GLY A 44 2.20 -9.73 -7.34
C GLY A 44 1.37 -8.85 -6.42
N SER A 45 1.04 -9.40 -5.25
CA SER A 45 0.13 -8.77 -4.31
C SER A 45 0.86 -8.05 -3.17
N VAL A 46 0.29 -6.93 -2.75
CA VAL A 46 0.50 -6.36 -1.43
C VAL A 46 -0.77 -6.57 -0.62
N PHE A 47 -0.65 -7.24 0.52
CA PHE A 47 -1.75 -7.54 1.42
C PHE A 47 -1.49 -6.95 2.81
N ILE A 48 -2.36 -6.05 3.24
CA ILE A 48 -2.33 -5.41 4.56
C ILE A 48 -3.40 -6.06 5.45
N ARG A 49 -3.04 -6.52 6.66
CA ARG A 49 -3.95 -7.17 7.60
C ARG A 49 -3.75 -6.64 9.02
N ASP A 50 -4.83 -6.50 9.77
CA ASP A 50 -4.79 -6.19 11.20
C ASP A 50 -3.94 -4.92 11.50
N CYS A 51 -4.02 -3.91 10.63
CA CYS A 51 -3.20 -2.70 10.72
C CYS A 51 -4.01 -1.46 11.08
N LYS A 52 -3.38 -0.51 11.79
CA LYS A 52 -4.04 0.70 12.28
C LYS A 52 -3.15 1.93 12.16
N ASN A 53 -3.72 3.07 11.76
CA ASN A 53 -3.00 4.35 11.72
C ASN A 53 -1.70 4.31 10.89
N ILE A 54 -1.66 3.56 9.79
CA ILE A 54 -0.45 3.45 8.95
C ILE A 54 -0.60 4.23 7.65
N THR A 55 0.55 4.60 7.09
CA THR A 55 0.63 5.09 5.70
C THR A 55 1.40 4.09 4.85
N VAL A 56 0.86 3.73 3.70
CA VAL A 56 1.46 2.76 2.78
C VAL A 56 1.72 3.41 1.42
N PHE A 57 2.97 3.33 0.95
CA PHE A 57 3.37 3.66 -0.42
C PHE A 57 3.71 2.37 -1.16
N THR A 58 2.95 2.05 -2.22
CA THR A 58 3.20 0.82 -2.97
C THR A 58 2.79 0.89 -4.45
N ILE A 59 3.59 0.21 -5.26
CA ILE A 59 3.28 -0.15 -6.64
C ILE A 59 3.07 -1.66 -6.67
N SER A 60 1.91 -2.12 -7.11
CA SER A 60 1.60 -3.55 -7.10
C SER A 60 0.75 -3.99 -8.29
N GLN A 61 0.72 -5.28 -8.57
CA GLN A 61 -0.29 -5.82 -9.48
C GLN A 61 -1.66 -5.84 -8.79
N GLN A 62 -1.69 -6.31 -7.54
CA GLN A 62 -2.89 -6.45 -6.72
C GLN A 62 -2.67 -5.81 -5.34
N PHE A 63 -3.67 -5.05 -4.87
CA PHE A 63 -3.71 -4.54 -3.51
C PHE A 63 -4.91 -5.12 -2.78
N ARG A 64 -4.68 -5.62 -1.56
CA ARG A 64 -5.72 -6.12 -0.67
C ARG A 64 -5.51 -5.55 0.73
N SER A 65 -6.61 -5.26 1.43
CA SER A 65 -6.59 -4.97 2.86
C SER A 65 -7.72 -5.72 3.56
N ARG A 66 -7.46 -6.19 4.78
CA ARG A 66 -8.47 -6.80 5.64
C ARG A 66 -8.28 -6.36 7.09
N ASP A 67 -9.36 -6.13 7.81
CA ASP A 67 -9.32 -5.82 9.26
C ASP A 67 -8.43 -4.59 9.57
N CYS A 68 -8.47 -3.56 8.71
CA CYS A 68 -7.62 -2.37 8.83
C CYS A 68 -8.43 -1.13 9.19
N ILE A 69 -7.83 -0.20 9.94
CA ILE A 69 -8.49 1.06 10.31
C ILE A 69 -7.57 2.26 10.15
N ASN A 70 -8.11 3.33 9.54
CA ASN A 70 -7.44 4.62 9.40
C ASN A 70 -6.10 4.49 8.64
N ILE A 71 -6.19 4.12 7.36
CA ILE A 71 -5.04 3.83 6.50
C ILE A 71 -4.97 4.82 5.36
N ASP A 72 -3.83 5.48 5.19
CA ASP A 72 -3.51 6.24 3.98
C ASP A 72 -2.78 5.35 2.98
N VAL A 73 -3.37 5.13 1.80
CA VAL A 73 -2.83 4.26 0.76
C VAL A 73 -2.46 5.10 -0.46
N PHE A 74 -1.17 5.26 -0.70
CA PHE A 74 -0.62 5.80 -1.94
C PHE A 74 -0.33 4.63 -2.88
N LEU A 75 -1.11 4.51 -3.94
CA LEU A 75 -1.19 3.29 -4.73
C LEU A 75 -1.01 3.53 -6.23
N PHE A 76 -0.19 2.68 -6.84
CA PHE A 76 -0.35 2.26 -8.23
C PHE A 76 -0.76 0.79 -8.21
N CYS A 77 -1.87 0.45 -8.87
CA CYS A 77 -2.36 -0.93 -8.90
C CYS A 77 -2.88 -1.29 -10.28
N THR A 78 -2.42 -2.39 -10.86
CA THR A 78 -2.92 -2.78 -12.19
C THR A 78 -4.32 -3.37 -12.15
N THR A 79 -4.72 -3.98 -11.02
CA THR A 79 -6.09 -4.46 -10.79
C THR A 79 -6.87 -3.52 -9.88
N LYS A 80 -8.17 -3.76 -9.73
CA LYS A 80 -8.97 -3.08 -8.70
C LYS A 80 -8.42 -3.40 -7.30
N PRO A 81 -8.11 -2.38 -6.48
CA PRO A 81 -7.79 -2.57 -5.07
C PRO A 81 -9.00 -3.14 -4.32
N ILE A 82 -8.75 -3.98 -3.33
CA ILE A 82 -9.79 -4.64 -2.56
C ILE A 82 -9.66 -4.26 -1.08
N ILE A 83 -10.78 -3.94 -0.44
CA ILE A 83 -10.89 -3.82 1.01
C ILE A 83 -11.96 -4.77 1.54
N GLU A 84 -11.78 -5.23 2.78
CA GLU A 84 -12.70 -6.11 3.50
C GLU A 84 -12.57 -5.81 5.00
N SER A 85 -13.68 -5.75 5.74
CA SER A 85 -13.73 -5.48 7.18
C SER A 85 -12.86 -4.30 7.63
N SER A 86 -12.74 -3.27 6.78
CA SER A 86 -11.80 -2.16 6.99
C SER A 86 -12.56 -0.83 7.01
N LYS A 87 -12.05 0.17 7.73
CA LYS A 87 -12.69 1.49 7.88
C LYS A 87 -11.70 2.63 7.75
N LEU A 88 -12.19 3.80 7.32
CA LEU A 88 -11.40 5.03 7.19
C LEU A 88 -10.17 4.84 6.26
N MET A 89 -10.35 4.13 5.15
CA MET A 89 -9.31 3.93 4.14
C MET A 89 -9.27 5.12 3.18
N ARG A 90 -8.09 5.66 2.89
CA ARG A 90 -7.95 6.84 2.02
C ARG A 90 -6.98 6.56 0.89
N PHE A 91 -7.50 6.43 -0.32
CA PHE A 91 -6.71 6.08 -1.50
C PHE A 91 -6.24 7.30 -2.26
N ARG A 92 -4.97 7.33 -2.64
CA ARG A 92 -4.31 8.38 -3.43
C ARG A 92 -3.51 7.75 -4.56
N SER A 93 -3.41 8.48 -5.67
CA SER A 93 -2.54 8.08 -6.78
C SER A 93 -1.08 8.15 -6.33
N LEU A 94 -0.33 7.08 -6.59
CA LEU A 94 1.12 7.08 -6.47
C LEU A 94 1.77 7.09 -7.85
N THR A 95 2.67 8.05 -8.05
CA THR A 95 3.62 8.07 -9.16
C THR A 95 5.01 8.03 -8.54
N LEU A 96 5.69 6.88 -8.60
CA LEU A 96 7.12 6.82 -8.23
C LEU A 96 7.96 6.94 -9.49
N SER A 97 8.93 7.85 -9.46
CA SER A 97 9.99 7.97 -10.44
C SER A 97 11.31 8.03 -9.68
N TYR A 98 12.08 6.94 -9.72
CA TYR A 98 13.49 6.92 -9.30
C TYR A 98 14.26 5.98 -10.23
N ASP A 99 15.56 6.21 -10.40
CA ASP A 99 16.42 5.65 -11.46
C ASP A 99 16.41 4.12 -11.62
N LYS A 100 15.85 3.39 -10.64
CA LYS A 100 15.84 1.91 -10.60
C LYS A 100 14.46 1.29 -10.81
N VAL A 101 13.41 2.07 -11.10
CA VAL A 101 12.06 1.53 -11.37
C VAL A 101 11.88 1.20 -12.85
N GLU A 102 12.56 0.15 -13.31
CA GLU A 102 12.04 -0.61 -14.46
C GLU A 102 10.99 -1.60 -13.92
N ALA A 103 9.84 -1.07 -13.52
CA ALA A 103 8.74 -1.93 -13.11
C ALA A 103 8.24 -2.70 -14.35
N SER A 104 8.24 -4.03 -14.28
CA SER A 104 7.67 -4.91 -15.31
C SER A 104 6.13 -4.81 -15.43
N LEU A 105 5.53 -3.77 -14.86
CA LEU A 105 4.09 -3.49 -14.88
C LEU A 105 3.83 -2.42 -15.91
N SER A 106 2.81 -2.61 -16.74
CA SER A 106 2.45 -1.62 -17.77
C SER A 106 2.12 -0.28 -17.10
N PRO A 107 2.84 0.82 -17.40
CA PRO A 107 2.59 2.12 -16.78
C PRO A 107 1.23 2.71 -17.18
N PHE A 108 0.58 2.12 -18.18
CA PHE A 108 -0.70 2.58 -18.74
C PHE A 108 -1.92 2.00 -18.01
N ILE A 109 -1.75 1.02 -17.12
CA ILE A 109 -2.86 0.37 -16.42
C ILE A 109 -2.75 0.69 -14.92
N ASN A 110 -3.49 1.72 -14.49
CA ASN A 110 -3.54 2.13 -13.10
C ASN A 110 -5.00 2.27 -12.63
N ASN A 111 -5.42 1.37 -11.74
CA ASN A 111 -6.75 1.23 -11.17
C ASN A 111 -6.82 1.65 -9.69
N TRP A 112 -5.85 2.44 -9.20
CA TRP A 112 -5.75 2.85 -7.79
C TRP A 112 -7.04 3.43 -7.18
N ASN A 113 -7.89 4.07 -8.00
CA ASN A 113 -9.14 4.71 -7.58
C ASN A 113 -10.40 3.84 -7.78
N ASN A 114 -10.27 2.64 -8.33
CA ASN A 114 -11.39 1.73 -8.61
C ASN A 114 -11.48 0.65 -7.52
N VAL A 115 -11.64 1.10 -6.28
CA VAL A 115 -11.63 0.25 -5.08
C VAL A 115 -12.93 -0.55 -4.97
N HIS A 116 -12.80 -1.84 -4.68
CA HIS A 116 -13.90 -2.72 -4.38
C HIS A 116 -13.94 -3.04 -2.88
N ASP A 117 -15.09 -2.78 -2.25
CA ASP A 117 -15.34 -3.11 -0.84
C ASP A 117 -16.22 -4.36 -0.77
N PHE A 118 -15.71 -5.41 -0.13
CA PHE A 118 -16.46 -6.67 0.09
C PHE A 118 -17.45 -6.58 1.26
N THR A 119 -17.30 -5.60 2.14
CA THR A 119 -18.10 -5.43 3.35
C THR A 119 -18.60 -3.99 3.47
N PRO A 120 -19.38 -3.50 2.50
CA PRO A 120 -19.91 -2.14 2.52
C PRO A 120 -20.81 -1.92 3.73
N ASP A 121 -20.76 -0.71 4.28
CA ASP A 121 -21.59 -0.24 5.40
C ASP A 121 -22.42 0.97 4.93
N ASP A 122 -23.36 1.45 5.74
CA ASP A 122 -24.19 2.64 5.42
C ASP A 122 -23.32 3.89 5.20
N VAL A 123 -22.23 3.98 5.96
CA VAL A 123 -21.18 4.98 5.79
C VAL A 123 -20.04 4.38 4.97
N PRO A 124 -19.56 5.06 3.91
CA PRO A 124 -18.44 4.56 3.12
C PRO A 124 -17.21 4.24 3.98
N ASN A 125 -16.67 3.03 3.80
CA ASN A 125 -15.46 2.58 4.49
C ASN A 125 -14.16 3.19 3.93
N PHE A 126 -14.24 3.78 2.74
CA PHE A 126 -13.11 4.40 2.07
C PHE A 126 -13.49 5.69 1.35
N GLU A 127 -12.49 6.51 1.07
CA GLU A 127 -12.59 7.66 0.19
C GLU A 127 -11.44 7.72 -0.80
N ILE A 128 -11.70 8.35 -1.95
CA ILE A 128 -10.69 8.65 -2.97
C ILE A 128 -10.25 10.09 -2.77
N CYS A 129 -8.98 10.29 -2.44
CA CYS A 129 -8.41 11.61 -2.20
C CYS A 129 -7.70 12.12 -3.45
N ILE A 130 -8.24 13.19 -4.05
CA ILE A 130 -7.64 13.84 -5.20
C ILE A 130 -6.44 14.65 -4.70
N THR A 131 -5.22 14.21 -5.03
CA THR A 131 -4.00 14.82 -4.49
C THR A 131 -3.71 16.15 -5.17
N VAL A 132 -3.46 17.21 -4.39
CA VAL A 132 -3.13 18.57 -4.88
C VAL A 132 -1.63 18.86 -4.99
N SER A 133 -0.74 17.95 -4.55
CA SER A 133 0.71 18.15 -4.70
C SER A 133 1.45 16.82 -4.76
N SER A 134 1.73 16.37 -5.97
CA SER A 134 2.62 15.24 -6.27
C SER A 134 4.11 15.56 -6.01
N GLN A 135 4.47 16.84 -5.81
CA GLN A 135 5.87 17.25 -5.67
C GLN A 135 6.50 16.86 -4.33
N LEU A 136 5.80 17.02 -3.21
CA LEU A 136 6.38 16.74 -1.87
C LEU A 136 6.77 15.27 -1.67
N ILE A 137 5.99 14.35 -2.24
CA ILE A 137 6.22 12.90 -2.11
C ILE A 137 7.44 12.46 -2.91
N LEU A 138 7.62 12.98 -4.13
CA LEU A 138 8.81 12.70 -4.95
C LEU A 138 10.10 13.20 -4.31
N TYR A 139 10.07 14.38 -3.68
CA TYR A 139 11.21 14.89 -2.92
C TYR A 139 11.59 13.94 -1.78
N PHE A 140 10.62 13.43 -1.01
CA PHE A 140 10.92 12.54 0.11
C PHE A 140 11.65 11.25 -0.34
N PHE A 141 11.30 10.70 -1.50
CA PHE A 141 11.96 9.49 -2.05
C PHE A 141 13.29 9.75 -2.76
N THR A 142 13.58 10.98 -3.18
CA THR A 142 14.87 11.32 -3.81
C THR A 142 16.00 11.44 -2.77
N TYR A 143 15.66 11.70 -1.51
CA TYR A 143 16.63 11.93 -0.41
C TYR A 143 16.70 10.78 0.61
N ILE A 144 16.05 9.65 0.34
CA ILE A 144 16.25 8.36 1.04
C ILE A 144 17.18 7.50 0.19
#